data_AF-A0A1Y3D1V9-F1
#
_entry.id   AF-A0A1Y3D1V9-F1
#
_cell.length_a   1.000
_cell.length_b   1.000
_cell.length_c   1.000
_cell.angle_alpha   90.00
_cell.angle_beta   90.00
_cell.angle_gamma   90.00
#
_symmetry.space_group_name_H-M   'P 1'
#
loop_
_entity.id
_entity.type
_entity.pdbx_description
1 polymer ?
#
loop_
_entity_poly.entity_id
_entity_poly.type
_entity_poly.pdbx_seq_one_letter_code
_entity_poly.pdbx_strand_id
1 'polypeptide(L)' 'MCEIDDNEARAVQRLILDIKGQSEVLDDWMDAIISRYFYNSSWSEMVRDDRTQNDARSDVKCGLAALHSRYGFIWFE' A
#
# COMPACT_ATOMS: atom_id res chain seq x y z
N MET A 1 19.70 7.43 -4.22
CA MET A 1 18.82 6.58 -5.06
C MET A 1 18.65 5.29 -4.29
N CYS A 2 17.42 4.90 -3.95
CA CYS A 2 17.18 3.62 -3.27
C CYS A 2 17.24 2.54 -4.36
N GLU A 3 18.31 1.76 -4.37
CA GLU A 3 18.50 0.65 -5.31
C GLU A 3 17.83 -0.57 -4.70
N ILE A 4 16.61 -0.86 -5.18
CA ILE A 4 15.91 -2.10 -4.86
C ILE A 4 16.58 -3.20 -5.68
N ASP A 5 17.04 -4.27 -5.03
CA ASP A 5 17.60 -5.42 -5.74
C ASP A 5 16.49 -6.30 -6.36
N ASP A 6 16.84 -7.19 -7.30
CA ASP A 6 15.87 -8.05 -7.98
C ASP A 6 15.06 -8.94 -7.02
N ASN A 7 15.59 -9.25 -5.83
CA ASN A 7 14.89 -10.06 -4.84
C ASN A 7 13.87 -9.23 -4.07
N GLU A 8 14.22 -8.00 -3.70
CA GLU A 8 13.32 -7.04 -3.07
C GLU A 8 12.18 -6.65 -4.02
N ALA A 9 12.49 -6.39 -5.29
CA ALA A 9 11.48 -6.12 -6.32
C ALA A 9 10.53 -7.31 -6.51
N ARG A 10 11.06 -8.54 -6.51
CA ARG A 10 10.25 -9.77 -6.61
C ARG A 10 9.43 -10.03 -5.34
N ALA A 11 9.97 -9.73 -4.16
CA ALA A 11 9.25 -9.85 -2.90
C ALA A 11 8.05 -8.88 -2.86
N VAL A 12 8.27 -7.64 -3.27
CA VAL A 12 7.21 -6.64 -3.44
C VAL A 12 6.18 -7.07 -4.48
N GLN A 13 6.63 -7.53 -5.66
CA GLN A 13 5.72 -7.99 -6.70
C GLN A 13 4.85 -9.15 -6.20
N ARG A 14 5.44 -10.10 -5.47
CA ARG A 14 4.71 -11.22 -4.89
C ARG A 14 3.70 -10.78 -3.85
N LEU A 15 4.07 -9.84 -2.98
CA LEU A 15 3.19 -9.23 -2.00
C LEU A 15 1.94 -8.62 -2.65
N ILE A 16 2.14 -7.83 -3.72
CA ILE A 16 1.05 -7.19 -4.46
C ILE A 16 0.14 -8.24 -5.12
N LEU A 17 0.74 -9.26 -5.76
CA LEU A 17 -0.03 -10.33 -6.42
C LEU A 17 -0.81 -11.21 -5.45
N ASP A 18 -0.28 -11.47 -4.25
CA ASP A 18 -0.93 -12.31 -3.26
C ASP A 18 -2.12 -11.61 -2.58
N ILE A 19 -2.24 -10.28 -2.69
CA ILE A 19 -3.29 -9.49 -2.02
C ILE A 19 -4.34 -9.00 -3.00
N LYS A 20 -3.93 -8.66 -4.23
CA LYS A 20 -4.85 -8.11 -5.24
C LYS A 20 -5.97 -9.08 -5.60
N GLY A 21 -7.18 -8.55 -5.81
CA GLY A 21 -8.34 -9.28 -6.30
C GLY A 21 -9.06 -10.13 -5.26
N GLN A 22 -8.71 -9.99 -3.97
CA GLN A 22 -9.38 -10.71 -2.88
C GLN A 22 -10.59 -9.96 -2.31
N SER A 23 -10.61 -8.63 -2.39
CA SER A 23 -11.71 -7.76 -1.98
C SER A 23 -11.46 -6.37 -2.52
N GLU A 24 -12.53 -5.67 -2.94
CA GLU A 24 -12.46 -4.27 -3.39
C GLU A 24 -11.81 -3.37 -2.32
N VAL A 25 -12.15 -3.59 -1.04
CA VAL A 25 -11.58 -2.84 0.08
C VAL A 25 -10.07 -3.08 0.23
N LEU A 26 -9.62 -4.32 0.04
CA LEU A 26 -8.20 -4.65 0.08
C LEU A 26 -7.45 -4.03 -1.11
N ASP A 27 -8.08 -4.03 -2.29
CA ASP A 27 -7.51 -3.43 -3.49
C ASP A 27 -7.35 -1.91 -3.34
N ASP A 28 -8.32 -1.23 -2.73
CA ASP A 28 -8.25 0.21 -2.43
C ASP A 28 -7.14 0.55 -1.43
N TRP A 29 -6.99 -0.26 -0.38
CA TRP A 29 -5.88 -0.10 0.57
C TRP A 29 -4.52 -0.31 -0.10
N MET A 30 -4.41 -1.27 -1.02
CA MET A 30 -3.18 -1.50 -1.78
C MET A 30 -2.90 -0.34 -2.75
N ASP A 31 -3.90 0.21 -3.42
CA ASP A 31 -3.75 1.40 -4.28
C ASP A 31 -3.26 2.61 -3.48
N ALA A 32 -3.78 2.79 -2.26
CA ALA A 32 -3.33 3.79 -1.32
C ALA A 32 -1.86 3.64 -0.93
N ILE A 33 -1.41 2.43 -0.61
CA ILE A 33 -0.01 2.14 -0.26
C ILE A 33 0.92 2.38 -1.44
N ILE A 34 0.54 1.91 -2.63
CA ILE A 34 1.31 2.10 -3.85
C ILE A 34 1.47 3.60 -4.12
N SER A 35 0.38 4.35 -4.10
CA SER A 35 0.42 5.81 -4.27
C SER A 35 1.36 6.47 -3.25
N ARG A 36 1.26 6.09 -1.97
CA ARG A 36 2.03 6.74 -0.90
C ARG A 36 3.52 6.39 -0.92
N TYR A 37 3.89 5.13 -1.11
CA TYR A 37 5.25 4.64 -0.91
C TYR A 37 6.01 4.35 -2.21
N PHE A 38 5.31 4.02 -3.30
CA PHE A 38 5.94 3.70 -4.58
C PHE A 38 6.00 4.92 -5.50
N TYR A 39 4.92 5.69 -5.54
CA TYR A 39 4.86 6.94 -6.32
C TYR A 39 5.21 8.18 -5.50
N ASN A 40 5.43 8.02 -4.19
CA ASN A 40 5.74 9.10 -3.24
C ASN A 40 4.72 10.25 -3.29
N SER A 41 3.46 9.95 -3.61
CA SER A 41 2.39 10.94 -3.65
C SER A 41 2.18 11.54 -2.27
N SER A 42 2.00 12.86 -2.23
CA SER A 42 1.55 13.56 -1.04
C SER A 42 0.10 13.21 -0.72
N TRP A 43 -0.30 13.37 0.54
CA TRP A 43 -1.68 13.12 0.96
C TRP A 43 -2.71 13.94 0.16
N SER A 44 -2.36 15.16 -0.25
CA SER A 44 -3.21 16.02 -1.09
C SER A 44 -3.38 15.49 -2.50
N GLU A 45 -2.34 14.88 -3.09
CA GLU A 45 -2.40 14.28 -4.43
C GLU A 45 -3.19 12.96 -4.45
N MET A 46 -3.43 12.36 -3.29
CA MET A 46 -4.19 11.12 -3.14
C MET A 46 -5.71 11.35 -2.97
N VAL A 47 -6.17 12.61 -2.93
CA VAL A 47 -7.59 12.97 -2.82
C VAL A 47 -8.28 12.69 -4.15
N ARG A 48 -9.47 12.07 -4.09
CA ARG A 48 -10.37 11.82 -5.22
C ARG A 48 -11.79 12.28 -4.85
N ASP A 49 -12.69 12.31 -5.83
CA ASP A 49 -14.09 12.73 -5.62
C ASP A 49 -14.79 11.87 -4.54
N ASP A 50 -14.37 10.62 -4.40
CA ASP A 50 -14.89 9.60 -3.49
C ASP A 50 -13.99 9.32 -2.28
N ARG A 51 -12.82 9.97 -2.17
CA ARG A 51 -11.80 9.69 -1.15
C ARG A 51 -11.18 10.96 -0.61
N THR A 52 -11.44 11.27 0.65
CA THR A 52 -10.84 12.43 1.32
C THR A 52 -9.39 12.16 1.73
N GLN A 53 -8.69 13.22 2.12
CA GLN A 53 -7.33 13.11 2.65
C GLN A 53 -7.25 12.25 3.93
N ASN A 54 -8.31 12.27 4.75
CA ASN A 54 -8.39 11.46 5.97
C ASN A 54 -8.68 10.00 5.65
N ASP A 55 -9.53 9.73 4.67
CA ASP A 55 -9.75 8.38 4.15
C ASP A 55 -8.44 7.83 3.61
N ALA A 56 -7.71 8.64 2.84
CA ALA A 56 -6.41 8.24 2.29
C ALA A 56 -5.39 7.81 3.35
N ARG A 57 -5.32 8.53 4.47
CA ARG A 57 -4.48 8.17 5.62
C ARG A 57 -4.94 6.88 6.28
N SER A 58 -6.26 6.71 6.42
CA SER A 58 -6.87 5.53 7.01
C SER A 58 -6.63 4.29 6.14
N ASP A 59 -6.80 4.40 4.82
CA ASP A 59 -6.53 3.34 3.86
C ASP A 59 -5.08 2.87 3.92
N VAL A 60 -4.13 3.80 3.96
CA VAL A 60 -2.71 3.46 4.11
C VAL A 60 -2.46 2.72 5.42
N LYS A 61 -3.03 3.19 6.54
CA LYS A 61 -2.86 2.56 7.85
C LYS A 61 -3.47 1.14 7.88
N CYS A 62 -4.69 1.00 7.37
CA CYS A 62 -5.39 -0.29 7.30
C CYS A 62 -4.67 -1.27 6.38
N GLY A 63 -4.21 -0.81 5.21
CA GLY A 63 -3.42 -1.63 4.30
C GLY A 63 -2.12 -2.12 4.94
N LEU A 64 -1.38 -1.25 5.64
CA LEU A 64 -0.14 -1.65 6.32
C LEU A 64 -0.41 -2.66 7.43
N ALA A 65 -1.49 -2.50 8.19
CA ALA A 65 -1.90 -3.47 9.20
C ALA A 65 -2.30 -4.83 8.57
N ALA A 66 -3.02 -4.81 7.44
CA ALA A 66 -3.40 -6.02 6.71
C ALA A 66 -2.15 -6.75 6.16
N LEU A 67 -1.19 -5.98 5.65
CA LEU A 67 0.11 -6.47 5.21
C LEU A 67 0.89 -7.12 6.36
N HIS A 68 1.04 -6.43 7.49
CA HIS A 68 1.70 -6.95 8.67
C HIS A 68 1.04 -8.23 9.20
N SER A 69 -0.30 -8.28 9.20
CA SER A 69 -1.04 -9.47 9.64
C SER A 69 -0.76 -10.71 8.78
N ARG A 70 -0.44 -10.54 7.49
CA ARG A 70 -0.09 -11.64 6.58
C ARG A 70 1.41 -11.92 6.53
N TYR A 71 2.20 -10.86 6.68
CA TYR A 71 3.64 -10.86 6.53
C TYR A 71 4.24 -10.16 7.74
N GLY A 72 4.43 -10.91 8.82
CA GLY A 72 4.86 -10.38 10.13
C GLY A 72 6.24 -9.70 10.17
N PHE A 73 6.95 -9.62 9.04
CA PHE A 73 8.18 -8.83 8.90
C PHE A 73 7.93 -7.37 8.45
N ILE A 74 6.70 -7.03 8.03
CA ILE A 74 6.34 -5.68 7.61
C ILE A 74 5.98 -4.86 8.86
N TRP A 75 6.92 -4.06 9.33
CA TRP A 75 6.69 -3.17 10.47
C TRP A 75 5.77 -2.00 10.08
N PHE A 76 4.82 -1.69 10.97
CA PHE A 76 3.98 -0.48 10.87
C PHE A 76 4.08 0.28 12.20
N GLU A 77 4.53 1.53 12.15
CA GLU A 77 4.49 2.50 13.27
C GLU A 77 3.44 3.58 12.97
#